data_AF-A0A6H5KPW0-F1
#
_entry.id   AF-A0A6H5KPW0-F1
#
_cell.length_a   1.000
_cell.length_b   1.000
_cell.length_c   1.000
_cell.angle_alpha   90.00
_cell.angle_beta   90.00
_cell.angle_gamma   90.00
#
_symmetry.space_group_name_H-M   'P 1'
#
loop_
_entity.id
_entity.type
_entity.pdbx_description
1 polymer ?
#
loop_
_entity_poly.entity_id
_entity_poly.type
_entity_poly.pdbx_seq_one_letter_code
_entity_poly.pdbx_strand_id
1 'polypeptide(L)'
;MAALADFGGKMDRGLGRRATADVLWDQIRKLRDCAPMEGEFYPDEEPAKALAAISVALKPWSSASRETLLSMYAKIADGKRLDDLISLFLGSQEHPALRYACLELLGFVGQLKQTHRRLLCRMDVIKTLLTVLERPRIVPISPYCPSNDICPAAEAARVLSVLCAAEGGLKGAHAEEWVSLGALGAISSALEFNAAIPDYFTDFPMVMFMISGVLLSEAGHAVSLDDRARVAETSLGLWVERRRWVAPYAGSLGSLFEGPLRGEALMRAPLELRNQAVKQAEDFIAEGFSLGGWAVRLVAAILSESPADGGGGGDGVAGNGDGGHEGAEGTVGAVTDSASATAGGVGPTSGVSGPVRPSGGKQVPSTRGHLNVVLSDIKRGADAAVLCSRETCGRRQGDVKEGFKRCGRCRTTVYCSKDCQVAHWKEKHKMECKKK
;
A
#
# COMPACT_ATOMS: atom_id res chain seq x y z
N MET A 1 18.15 25.42 -20.49
CA MET A 1 16.92 25.34 -21.33
C MET A 1 17.20 25.38 -22.83
N ALA A 2 17.87 26.40 -23.39
CA ALA A 2 18.12 26.48 -24.84
C ALA A 2 18.93 25.29 -25.43
N ALA A 3 19.96 24.80 -24.72
CA ALA A 3 20.73 23.63 -25.15
C ALA A 3 19.92 22.31 -25.11
N LEU A 4 18.95 22.20 -24.17
CA LEU A 4 18.05 21.03 -24.07
C LEU A 4 16.97 21.08 -25.15
N ALA A 5 16.51 22.29 -25.52
CA ALA A 5 15.56 22.49 -26.62
C ALA A 5 16.18 22.14 -27.99
N ASP A 6 17.45 22.51 -28.22
CA ASP A 6 18.18 22.11 -29.43
C ASP A 6 18.42 20.59 -29.48
N PHE A 7 18.59 19.95 -28.31
CA PHE A 7 18.70 18.49 -28.20
C PHE A 7 17.38 17.78 -28.59
N GLY A 8 16.24 18.29 -28.12
CA GLY A 8 14.91 17.76 -28.47
C GLY A 8 14.59 17.87 -29.96
N GLY A 9 14.94 18.98 -30.60
CA GLY A 9 14.70 19.21 -32.04
C GLY A 9 15.53 18.33 -32.98
N LYS A 10 16.69 17.83 -32.52
CA LYS A 10 17.57 16.93 -33.30
C LYS A 10 17.18 15.45 -33.15
N MET A 11 16.57 15.02 -32.05
CA MET A 11 16.12 13.63 -31.90
C MET A 11 14.96 13.27 -32.83
N ASP A 12 14.09 14.23 -33.16
CA ASP A 12 12.86 13.98 -33.93
C ASP A 12 13.13 13.75 -35.44
N ARG A 13 14.36 14.02 -35.91
CA ARG A 13 14.76 13.86 -37.31
C ARG A 13 15.91 12.88 -37.46
N GLY A 14 15.61 11.58 -37.37
CA GLY A 14 16.41 10.53 -38.02
C GLY A 14 17.51 9.85 -37.19
N LEU A 15 17.69 10.20 -35.90
CA LEU A 15 18.57 9.42 -35.02
C LEU A 15 17.90 8.10 -34.65
N GLY A 16 18.23 7.05 -35.41
CA GLY A 16 17.65 5.72 -35.24
C GLY A 16 17.79 5.19 -33.81
N ARG A 17 16.86 4.32 -33.41
CA ARG A 17 16.71 3.70 -32.06
C ARG A 17 17.97 3.13 -31.39
N ARG A 18 19.08 2.97 -32.11
CA ARG A 18 20.39 2.58 -31.54
C ARG A 18 21.05 3.76 -30.82
N ALA A 19 20.92 4.96 -31.38
CA ALA A 19 21.46 6.19 -30.83
C ALA A 19 20.89 6.52 -29.45
N THR A 20 19.60 6.27 -29.19
CA THR A 20 18.98 6.58 -27.89
C THR A 20 19.61 5.79 -26.74
N ALA A 21 19.83 4.48 -26.92
CA ALA A 21 20.45 3.66 -25.88
C ALA A 21 21.90 4.09 -25.62
N ASP A 22 22.64 4.45 -26.67
CA ASP A 22 24.01 4.94 -26.55
C ASP A 22 24.06 6.30 -25.84
N VAL A 23 23.14 7.21 -26.16
CA VAL A 23 22.98 8.50 -25.46
C VAL A 23 22.70 8.29 -23.98
N LEU A 24 21.78 7.38 -23.61
CA LEU A 24 21.50 7.08 -22.20
C LEU A 24 22.76 6.59 -21.49
N TRP A 25 23.50 5.66 -22.09
CA TRP A 25 24.75 5.15 -21.53
C TRP A 25 25.83 6.23 -21.39
N ASP A 26 25.93 7.16 -22.33
CA ASP A 26 26.85 8.28 -22.24
C ASP A 26 26.49 9.22 -21.07
N GLN A 27 25.20 9.48 -20.83
CA GLN A 27 24.79 10.26 -19.66
C GLN A 27 25.02 9.53 -18.33
N ILE A 28 24.80 8.21 -18.27
CA ILE A 28 25.13 7.42 -17.07
C ILE A 28 26.63 7.50 -16.77
N ARG A 29 27.49 7.39 -17.79
CA ARG A 29 28.95 7.50 -17.58
C ARG A 29 29.34 8.88 -17.09
N LYS A 30 28.74 9.94 -17.65
CA LYS A 30 28.93 11.31 -17.12
C LYS A 30 28.54 11.39 -15.66
N LEU A 31 27.36 10.88 -15.28
CA LEU A 31 26.93 10.84 -13.87
C LEU A 31 27.91 10.06 -12.99
N ARG A 32 28.44 8.93 -13.46
CA ARG A 32 29.43 8.15 -12.70
C ARG A 32 30.72 8.93 -12.48
N ASP A 33 31.13 9.73 -13.46
CA ASP A 33 32.39 10.47 -13.43
C ASP A 33 32.24 11.85 -12.74
N CYS A 34 31.00 12.28 -12.44
CA CYS A 34 30.74 13.46 -11.61
C CYS A 34 31.16 13.23 -10.15
N ALA A 35 31.51 14.33 -9.47
CA ALA A 35 31.72 14.30 -8.04
C ALA A 35 30.42 13.89 -7.31
N PRO A 36 30.52 13.09 -6.23
CA PRO A 36 29.36 12.78 -5.40
C PRO A 36 28.82 14.06 -4.74
N MET A 37 27.63 13.93 -4.15
CA MET A 37 26.98 15.04 -3.46
C MET A 37 27.77 15.44 -2.21
N GLU A 38 28.03 16.73 -2.01
CA GLU A 38 28.68 17.26 -0.81
C GLU A 38 27.66 18.08 0.00
N GLY A 39 27.20 17.55 1.13
CA GLY A 39 26.15 18.19 1.92
C GLY A 39 24.77 18.05 1.28
N GLU A 40 24.08 19.17 1.05
CA GLU A 40 22.70 19.20 0.53
C GLU A 40 22.61 19.34 -0.99
N PHE A 41 23.71 19.66 -1.69
CA PHE A 41 23.70 19.94 -3.14
C PHE A 41 24.91 19.30 -3.84
N TYR A 42 24.80 19.16 -5.17
CA TYR A 42 25.96 18.85 -6.01
C TYR A 42 26.83 20.10 -6.21
N PRO A 43 28.16 19.94 -6.30
CA PRO A 43 29.08 21.07 -6.46
C PRO A 43 28.97 21.74 -7.83
N ASP A 44 28.45 21.05 -8.84
CA ASP A 44 28.24 21.55 -10.19
C ASP A 44 26.86 21.14 -10.75
N GLU A 45 26.51 21.69 -11.91
CA GLU A 45 25.23 21.42 -12.58
C GLU A 45 25.25 20.17 -13.48
N GLU A 46 26.36 19.46 -13.60
CA GLU A 46 26.49 18.34 -14.54
C GLU A 46 25.53 17.19 -14.20
N PRO A 47 25.31 16.80 -12.93
CA PRO A 47 24.30 15.83 -12.56
C PRO A 47 22.89 16.23 -12.99
N ALA A 48 22.53 17.51 -12.80
CA ALA A 48 21.22 18.03 -13.22
C ALA A 48 21.05 17.98 -14.74
N LYS A 49 22.08 18.37 -15.50
CA LYS A 49 22.06 18.34 -16.97
C LYS A 49 21.99 16.91 -17.50
N ALA A 50 22.76 15.99 -16.91
CA ALA A 50 22.77 14.60 -17.32
C ALA A 50 21.41 13.92 -17.07
N LEU A 51 20.80 14.16 -15.90
CA LEU A 51 19.45 13.66 -15.62
C LEU A 51 18.37 14.30 -16.51
N ALA A 52 18.45 15.60 -16.78
CA ALA A 52 17.56 16.24 -17.73
C ALA A 52 17.70 15.63 -19.14
N ALA A 53 18.92 15.31 -19.57
CA ALA A 53 19.17 14.65 -20.85
C ALA A 53 18.61 13.21 -20.88
N ILE A 54 18.73 12.45 -19.78
CA ILE A 54 18.10 11.12 -19.63
C ILE A 54 16.58 11.25 -19.75
N SER A 55 15.95 12.15 -18.98
CA SER A 55 14.50 12.37 -19.02
C SER A 55 14.02 12.75 -20.43
N VAL A 56 14.73 13.65 -21.13
CA VAL A 56 14.42 14.02 -22.52
C VAL A 56 14.54 12.83 -23.46
N ALA A 57 15.59 12.00 -23.32
CA ALA A 57 15.78 10.80 -24.14
C ALA A 57 14.69 9.75 -23.93
N LEU A 58 14.10 9.70 -22.72
CA LEU A 58 13.03 8.79 -22.35
C LEU A 58 11.63 9.33 -22.70
N LYS A 59 11.44 10.65 -22.81
CA LYS A 59 10.12 11.27 -23.06
C LYS A 59 9.35 10.67 -24.25
N PRO A 60 9.96 10.39 -25.43
CA PRO A 60 9.23 9.78 -26.55
C PRO A 60 8.62 8.42 -26.23
N TRP A 61 9.13 7.73 -25.21
CA TRP A 61 8.75 6.36 -24.87
C TRP A 61 7.35 6.29 -24.26
N SER A 62 6.89 7.36 -23.63
CA SER A 62 5.52 7.46 -23.09
C SER A 62 4.43 7.24 -24.15
N SER A 63 4.74 7.50 -25.43
CA SER A 63 3.82 7.36 -26.57
C SER A 63 4.14 6.19 -27.50
N ALA A 64 5.24 5.46 -27.24
CA ALA A 64 5.70 4.39 -28.12
C ALA A 64 4.87 3.11 -27.94
N SER A 65 4.75 2.30 -29.01
CA SER A 65 4.12 0.99 -28.92
C SER A 65 4.89 0.07 -27.97
N ARG A 66 4.21 -0.91 -27.37
CA ARG A 66 4.83 -1.90 -26.49
C ARG A 66 6.01 -2.62 -27.14
N GLU A 67 5.88 -3.02 -28.41
CA GLU A 67 6.94 -3.70 -29.17
C GLU A 67 8.16 -2.81 -29.35
N THR A 68 7.92 -1.52 -29.60
CA THR A 68 8.98 -0.51 -29.74
C THR A 68 9.72 -0.33 -28.41
N LEU A 69 8.99 -0.24 -27.30
CA LEU A 69 9.56 -0.14 -25.96
C LEU A 69 10.42 -1.34 -25.61
N LEU A 70 9.90 -2.55 -25.79
CA LEU A 70 10.65 -3.79 -25.51
C LEU A 70 11.93 -3.88 -26.36
N SER A 71 11.88 -3.46 -27.63
CA SER A 71 13.06 -3.37 -28.48
C SER A 71 14.10 -2.37 -27.97
N MET A 72 13.67 -1.22 -27.42
CA MET A 72 14.56 -0.23 -26.82
C MET A 72 15.18 -0.74 -25.52
N TYR A 73 14.37 -1.33 -24.63
CA TYR A 73 14.86 -1.90 -23.37
C TYR A 73 15.90 -2.98 -23.63
N ALA A 74 15.70 -3.82 -24.66
CA ALA A 74 16.65 -4.87 -25.03
C ALA A 74 18.02 -4.29 -25.39
N LYS A 75 18.08 -3.11 -26.03
CA LYS A 75 19.34 -2.44 -26.37
C LYS A 75 20.04 -1.78 -25.18
N ILE A 76 19.28 -1.36 -24.18
CA ILE A 76 19.86 -0.86 -22.92
C ILE A 76 20.55 -2.00 -22.19
N ALA A 77 19.93 -3.19 -22.18
CA ALA A 77 20.40 -4.37 -21.47
C ALA A 77 21.33 -5.30 -22.30
N ASP A 78 21.70 -4.91 -23.53
CA ASP A 78 22.41 -5.79 -24.47
C ASP A 78 23.84 -6.14 -24.01
N GLY A 79 24.25 -7.39 -24.23
CA GLY A 79 25.56 -7.91 -23.84
C GLY A 79 25.88 -7.70 -22.36
N LYS A 80 27.02 -7.03 -22.08
CA LYS A 80 27.50 -6.72 -20.72
C LYS A 80 26.76 -5.55 -20.07
N ARG A 81 25.97 -4.78 -20.83
CA ARG A 81 25.37 -3.53 -20.34
C ARG A 81 24.47 -3.72 -19.12
N LEU A 82 23.73 -4.83 -19.04
CA LEU A 82 22.92 -5.13 -17.86
C LEU A 82 23.80 -5.32 -16.60
N ASP A 83 24.91 -6.05 -16.72
CA ASP A 83 25.81 -6.27 -15.59
C ASP A 83 26.51 -4.97 -15.18
N ASP A 84 26.92 -4.16 -16.15
CA ASP A 84 27.47 -2.82 -15.89
C ASP A 84 26.44 -1.92 -15.18
N LEU A 85 25.17 -1.96 -15.58
CA LEU A 85 24.09 -1.18 -14.95
C LEU A 85 23.86 -1.61 -13.51
N ILE A 86 23.85 -2.92 -13.26
CA ILE A 86 23.72 -3.48 -11.91
C ILE A 86 24.92 -3.09 -11.05
N SER A 87 26.15 -3.21 -11.57
CA SER A 87 27.36 -2.81 -10.84
C SER A 87 27.35 -1.32 -10.48
N LEU A 88 26.92 -0.45 -11.41
CA LEU A 88 26.77 0.98 -11.14
C LEU A 88 25.71 1.25 -10.08
N PHE A 89 24.55 0.60 -10.17
CA PHE A 89 23.50 0.72 -9.15
C PHE A 89 24.02 0.34 -7.75
N LEU A 90 24.66 -0.82 -7.61
CA LEU A 90 25.17 -1.30 -6.33
C LEU A 90 26.27 -0.39 -5.75
N GLY A 91 27.07 0.25 -6.62
CA GLY A 91 28.12 1.19 -6.24
C GLY A 91 27.66 2.64 -6.01
N SER A 92 26.42 3.00 -6.36
CA SER A 92 25.93 4.38 -6.36
C SER A 92 25.49 4.91 -4.98
N GLN A 93 26.01 4.36 -3.88
CA GLN A 93 25.45 4.63 -2.54
C GLN A 93 25.54 6.09 -2.11
N GLU A 94 26.69 6.69 -2.38
CA GLU A 94 27.00 8.10 -2.11
C GLU A 94 26.66 9.01 -3.30
N HIS A 95 25.97 8.50 -4.32
CA HIS A 95 25.67 9.26 -5.54
C HIS A 95 24.17 9.18 -5.92
N PRO A 96 23.29 9.94 -5.25
CA PRO A 96 21.84 9.90 -5.47
C PRO A 96 21.38 10.07 -6.92
N ALA A 97 21.98 10.97 -7.70
CA ALA A 97 21.63 11.19 -9.11
C ALA A 97 21.94 9.98 -10.00
N LEU A 98 23.16 9.40 -9.89
CA LEU A 98 23.54 8.15 -10.54
C LEU A 98 22.62 7.00 -10.11
N ARG A 99 22.34 6.90 -8.81
CA ARG A 99 21.44 5.88 -8.26
C ARG A 99 20.05 5.99 -8.88
N TYR A 100 19.48 7.18 -8.92
CA TYR A 100 18.18 7.46 -9.52
C TYR A 100 18.14 7.09 -11.00
N ALA A 101 19.14 7.53 -11.78
CA ALA A 101 19.26 7.16 -13.20
C ALA A 101 19.35 5.64 -13.39
N CYS A 102 20.11 4.94 -12.55
CA CYS A 102 20.21 3.48 -12.61
C CYS A 102 18.87 2.82 -12.32
N LEU A 103 18.14 3.28 -11.29
CA LEU A 103 16.81 2.76 -10.93
C LEU A 103 15.80 2.98 -12.05
N GLU A 104 15.82 4.16 -12.69
CA GLU A 104 14.95 4.49 -13.81
C GLU A 104 15.13 3.50 -14.97
N LEU A 105 16.38 3.22 -15.32
CA LEU A 105 16.70 2.25 -16.37
C LEU A 105 16.42 0.81 -15.95
N LEU A 106 16.70 0.43 -14.68
CA LEU A 106 16.35 -0.89 -14.14
C LEU A 106 14.85 -1.16 -14.21
N GLY A 107 14.01 -0.16 -13.93
CA GLY A 107 12.55 -0.31 -14.00
C GLY A 107 12.04 -0.47 -15.44
N PHE A 108 12.79 0.00 -16.45
CA PHE A 108 12.50 -0.28 -17.85
C PHE A 108 12.99 -1.67 -18.27
N VAL A 109 14.28 -1.97 -18.06
CA VAL A 109 14.84 -3.26 -18.50
C VAL A 109 14.28 -4.44 -17.71
N GLY A 110 13.84 -4.22 -16.47
CA GLY A 110 13.14 -5.22 -15.65
C GLY A 110 11.81 -5.69 -16.22
N GLN A 111 11.24 -4.99 -17.21
CA GLN A 111 10.03 -5.45 -17.93
C GLN A 111 10.35 -6.53 -18.98
N LEU A 112 11.62 -6.71 -19.34
CA LEU A 112 12.05 -7.79 -20.23
C LEU A 112 12.11 -9.10 -19.46
N LYS A 113 11.46 -10.14 -19.97
CA LYS A 113 11.43 -11.48 -19.39
C LYS A 113 12.78 -12.02 -18.91
N GLN A 114 13.82 -11.90 -19.74
CA GLN A 114 15.15 -12.42 -19.42
C GLN A 114 15.82 -11.60 -18.32
N THR A 115 15.73 -10.28 -18.39
CA THR A 115 16.30 -9.36 -17.40
C THR A 115 15.56 -9.47 -16.07
N HIS A 116 14.23 -9.55 -16.10
CA HIS A 116 13.37 -9.77 -14.93
C HIS A 116 13.84 -10.97 -14.10
N ARG A 117 13.97 -12.14 -14.74
CA ARG A 117 14.47 -13.35 -14.08
C ARG A 117 15.87 -13.18 -13.51
N ARG A 118 16.78 -12.53 -14.25
CA ARG A 118 18.14 -12.26 -13.75
C ARG A 118 18.13 -11.35 -12.53
N LEU A 119 17.32 -10.30 -12.52
CA LEU A 119 17.19 -9.37 -11.39
C LEU A 119 16.55 -10.04 -10.18
N LEU A 120 15.51 -10.85 -10.38
CA LEU A 120 14.87 -11.62 -9.30
C LEU A 120 15.83 -12.58 -8.59
N CYS A 121 16.81 -13.15 -9.30
CA CYS A 121 17.81 -14.05 -8.71
C CYS A 121 19.01 -13.31 -8.08
N ARG A 122 19.05 -11.97 -8.10
CA ARG A 122 20.17 -11.17 -7.58
C ARG A 122 19.79 -10.54 -6.24
N MET A 123 20.02 -11.26 -5.14
CA MET A 123 19.65 -10.80 -3.80
C MET A 123 20.40 -9.58 -3.31
N ASP A 124 21.61 -9.34 -3.82
CA ASP A 124 22.33 -8.09 -3.62
C ASP A 124 21.54 -6.89 -4.18
N VAL A 125 20.98 -7.02 -5.39
CA VAL A 125 20.12 -5.99 -5.99
C VAL A 125 18.85 -5.79 -5.17
N ILE A 126 18.16 -6.86 -4.77
CA ILE A 126 16.94 -6.75 -3.95
C ILE A 126 17.23 -6.09 -2.61
N LYS A 127 18.28 -6.52 -1.92
CA LYS A 127 18.70 -5.93 -0.65
C LYS A 127 18.99 -4.43 -0.81
N THR A 128 19.73 -4.03 -1.84
CA THR A 128 19.99 -2.61 -2.10
C THR A 128 18.71 -1.83 -2.43
N LEU A 129 17.77 -2.38 -3.20
CA LEU A 129 16.47 -1.74 -3.45
C LEU A 129 15.70 -1.51 -2.14
N LEU A 130 15.66 -2.50 -1.25
CA LEU A 130 15.00 -2.40 0.05
C LEU A 130 15.68 -1.36 0.96
N THR A 131 17.02 -1.30 0.97
CA THR A 131 17.76 -0.26 1.71
C THR A 131 17.46 1.15 1.18
N VAL A 132 17.34 1.33 -0.13
CA VAL A 132 16.94 2.62 -0.73
C VAL A 132 15.51 2.99 -0.32
N LEU A 133 14.63 2.00 -0.22
CA LEU A 133 13.22 2.18 0.15
C LEU A 133 13.05 2.51 1.65
N GLU A 134 13.86 1.92 2.53
CA GLU A 134 13.75 2.07 3.99
C GLU A 134 13.97 3.51 4.48
N ARG A 135 14.71 4.32 3.72
CA ARG A 135 15.02 5.71 4.07
C ARG A 135 14.66 6.66 2.92
N PRO A 136 13.36 6.90 2.65
CA PRO A 136 12.96 7.81 1.60
C PRO A 136 13.51 9.21 1.87
N ARG A 137 14.14 9.78 0.85
CA ARG A 137 14.63 11.15 0.86
C ARG A 137 14.34 11.78 -0.50
N ILE A 138 13.79 12.98 -0.47
CA ILE A 138 13.84 13.87 -1.62
C ILE A 138 15.26 14.43 -1.67
N VAL A 139 15.91 14.33 -2.82
CA VAL A 139 17.25 14.86 -3.03
C VAL A 139 17.17 16.01 -4.05
N PRO A 140 17.46 17.24 -3.64
CA PRO A 140 17.51 18.36 -4.57
C PRO A 140 18.76 18.24 -5.44
N ILE A 141 18.58 18.26 -6.76
CA ILE A 141 19.72 18.11 -7.69
C ILE A 141 20.29 19.48 -8.05
N SER A 142 19.47 20.51 -8.07
CA SER A 142 19.88 21.87 -8.43
C SER A 142 19.16 22.89 -7.56
N PRO A 143 19.88 23.86 -6.96
CA PRO A 143 19.24 24.94 -6.21
C PRO A 143 18.41 25.86 -7.11
N TYR A 144 18.64 25.84 -8.43
CA TYR A 144 17.97 26.71 -9.39
C TYR A 144 16.69 26.12 -9.98
N CYS A 145 16.39 24.84 -9.74
CA CYS A 145 15.25 24.17 -10.34
C CYS A 145 14.64 23.12 -9.39
N PRO A 146 13.81 23.55 -8.41
CA PRO A 146 13.18 22.65 -7.42
C PRO A 146 12.28 21.58 -8.04
N SER A 147 11.79 21.79 -9.27
CA SER A 147 11.00 20.79 -10.00
C SER A 147 11.80 19.55 -10.39
N ASN A 148 13.14 19.58 -10.25
CA ASN A 148 14.03 18.48 -10.59
C ASN A 148 14.46 17.68 -9.36
N ASP A 149 13.79 17.84 -8.23
CA ASP A 149 14.05 17.00 -7.07
C ASP A 149 13.77 15.53 -7.42
N ILE A 150 14.68 14.64 -7.03
CA ILE A 150 14.54 13.20 -7.25
C ILE A 150 14.19 12.47 -5.97
N CYS A 151 13.45 11.38 -6.11
CA CYS A 151 13.15 10.46 -5.02
C CYS A 151 13.61 9.05 -5.38
N PRO A 152 14.85 8.66 -5.03
CA PRO A 152 15.34 7.30 -5.30
C PRO A 152 14.46 6.19 -4.70
N ALA A 153 13.80 6.45 -3.55
CA ALA A 153 12.89 5.48 -2.93
C ALA A 153 11.64 5.23 -3.79
N ALA A 154 11.07 6.28 -4.40
CA ALA A 154 9.94 6.14 -5.31
C ALA A 154 10.31 5.34 -6.57
N GLU A 155 11.54 5.53 -7.05
CA GLU A 155 12.02 4.79 -8.21
C GLU A 155 12.37 3.33 -7.87
N ALA A 156 12.96 3.08 -6.69
CA ALA A 156 13.18 1.73 -6.17
C ALA A 156 11.86 0.96 -5.99
N ALA A 157 10.83 1.63 -5.47
CA ALA A 157 9.48 1.10 -5.39
C ALA A 157 8.94 0.67 -6.76
N ARG A 158 9.12 1.50 -7.80
CA ARG A 158 8.73 1.17 -9.17
C ARG A 158 9.46 -0.06 -9.69
N VAL A 159 10.78 -0.16 -9.45
CA VAL A 159 11.56 -1.35 -9.82
C VAL A 159 11.02 -2.60 -9.13
N LEU A 160 10.81 -2.55 -7.81
CA LEU A 160 10.25 -3.67 -7.04
C LEU A 160 8.86 -4.06 -7.55
N SER A 161 8.01 -3.09 -7.90
CA SER A 161 6.70 -3.33 -8.51
C SER A 161 6.79 -4.13 -9.81
N VAL A 162 7.71 -3.72 -10.71
CA VAL A 162 7.96 -4.42 -11.97
C VAL A 162 8.42 -5.85 -11.70
N LEU A 163 9.32 -6.04 -10.72
CA LEU A 163 9.79 -7.36 -10.33
C LEU A 163 8.66 -8.23 -9.72
N CYS A 164 7.73 -7.64 -8.98
CA CYS A 164 6.59 -8.34 -8.40
C CYS A 164 5.48 -8.67 -9.41
N ALA A 165 5.29 -7.86 -10.45
CA ALA A 165 4.16 -7.98 -11.38
C ALA A 165 4.49 -8.73 -12.68
N ALA A 166 5.74 -8.69 -13.15
CA ALA A 166 6.10 -9.29 -14.44
C ALA A 166 6.23 -10.83 -14.38
N GLU A 167 6.05 -11.48 -15.54
CA GLU A 167 6.32 -12.92 -15.77
C GLU A 167 5.63 -13.89 -14.81
N GLY A 168 4.41 -13.56 -14.36
CA GLY A 168 3.65 -14.41 -13.45
C GLY A 168 3.93 -14.15 -11.97
N GLY A 169 4.71 -13.10 -11.67
CA GLY A 169 4.88 -12.49 -10.37
C GLY A 169 5.91 -13.11 -9.45
N LEU A 170 6.20 -12.40 -8.36
CA LEU A 170 7.05 -12.90 -7.26
C LEU A 170 6.33 -14.06 -6.56
N LYS A 171 6.97 -15.24 -6.45
CA LYS A 171 6.35 -16.47 -5.95
C LYS A 171 7.30 -17.33 -5.12
N GLY A 172 6.73 -18.10 -4.19
CA GLY A 172 7.42 -19.14 -3.42
C GLY A 172 8.73 -18.67 -2.79
N ALA A 173 9.82 -19.40 -3.03
CA ALA A 173 11.13 -19.17 -2.40
C ALA A 173 11.66 -17.73 -2.58
N HIS A 174 11.41 -17.05 -3.71
CA HIS A 174 11.85 -15.67 -3.88
C HIS A 174 11.08 -14.71 -2.96
N ALA A 175 9.78 -14.94 -2.76
CA ALA A 175 8.98 -14.13 -1.83
C ALA A 175 9.46 -14.35 -0.39
N GLU A 176 9.74 -15.59 0.00
CA GLU A 176 10.29 -15.93 1.32
C GLU A 176 11.67 -15.26 1.53
N GLU A 177 12.52 -15.26 0.50
CA GLU A 177 13.82 -14.61 0.56
C GLU A 177 13.70 -13.09 0.71
N TRP A 178 12.77 -12.45 -0.01
CA TRP A 178 12.48 -11.02 0.16
C TRP A 178 11.98 -10.69 1.58
N VAL A 179 11.10 -11.52 2.14
CA VAL A 179 10.66 -11.39 3.53
C VAL A 179 11.86 -11.51 4.47
N SER A 180 12.76 -12.48 4.26
CA SER A 180 13.97 -12.65 5.08
C SER A 180 14.94 -11.47 4.99
N LEU A 181 14.92 -10.72 3.87
CA LEU A 181 15.68 -9.48 3.68
C LEU A 181 15.01 -8.26 4.33
N GLY A 182 13.88 -8.43 5.02
CA GLY A 182 13.18 -7.33 5.70
C GLY A 182 12.30 -6.49 4.77
N ALA A 183 11.82 -7.04 3.65
CA ALA A 183 11.06 -6.29 2.65
C ALA A 183 9.84 -5.56 3.24
N LEU A 184 9.07 -6.23 4.11
CA LEU A 184 7.88 -5.62 4.73
C LEU A 184 8.24 -4.50 5.71
N GLY A 185 9.35 -4.61 6.42
CA GLY A 185 9.87 -3.54 7.28
C GLY A 185 10.26 -2.32 6.45
N ALA A 186 11.00 -2.52 5.34
CA ALA A 186 11.37 -1.44 4.42
C ALA A 186 10.15 -0.77 3.78
N ILE A 187 9.15 -1.55 3.35
CA ILE A 187 7.89 -1.04 2.79
C ILE A 187 7.12 -0.22 3.83
N SER A 188 7.04 -0.70 5.08
CA SER A 188 6.33 0.00 6.15
C SER A 188 7.01 1.33 6.47
N SER A 189 8.35 1.34 6.58
CA SER A 189 9.13 2.58 6.71
C SER A 189 8.84 3.53 5.55
N ALA A 190 8.88 3.04 4.30
CA ALA A 190 8.57 3.85 3.13
C ALA A 190 7.18 4.49 3.17
N LEU A 191 6.18 3.72 3.60
CA LEU A 191 4.80 4.17 3.74
C LEU A 191 4.63 5.19 4.87
N GLU A 192 5.34 5.04 6.00
CA GLU A 192 5.37 6.03 7.09
C GLU A 192 5.95 7.37 6.63
N PHE A 193 6.95 7.35 5.72
CA PHE A 193 7.54 8.54 5.12
C PHE A 193 6.78 9.07 3.90
N ASN A 194 5.62 8.51 3.54
CA ASN A 194 4.88 8.90 2.34
C ASN A 194 4.43 10.38 2.33
N ALA A 195 4.26 11.01 3.50
CA ALA A 195 3.98 12.45 3.58
C ALA A 195 5.11 13.31 2.97
N ALA A 196 6.34 12.79 2.97
CA ALA A 196 7.52 13.42 2.38
C ALA A 196 7.71 13.06 0.89
N ILE A 197 6.86 12.21 0.30
CA ILE A 197 6.96 11.87 -1.12
C ILE A 197 6.12 12.88 -1.91
N PRO A 198 6.69 13.52 -2.94
CA PRO A 198 5.97 14.53 -3.71
C PRO A 198 4.66 14.01 -4.29
N ASP A 199 3.64 14.87 -4.33
CA ASP A 199 2.30 14.50 -4.80
C ASP A 199 2.27 13.98 -6.26
N TYR A 200 3.31 14.26 -7.07
CA TYR A 200 3.39 13.71 -8.43
C TYR A 200 3.64 12.19 -8.45
N PHE A 201 4.07 11.58 -7.34
CA PHE A 201 4.15 10.13 -7.15
C PHE A 201 2.87 9.57 -6.51
N THR A 202 1.72 9.94 -7.08
CA THR A 202 0.38 9.52 -6.59
C THR A 202 0.22 8.01 -6.41
N ASP A 203 0.97 7.21 -7.18
CA ASP A 203 0.91 5.75 -7.15
C ASP A 203 1.81 5.10 -6.09
N PHE A 204 2.65 5.85 -5.37
CA PHE A 204 3.65 5.27 -4.47
C PHE A 204 3.04 4.37 -3.37
N PRO A 205 2.02 4.82 -2.59
CA PRO A 205 1.37 3.94 -1.62
C PRO A 205 0.73 2.71 -2.26
N MET A 206 0.15 2.88 -3.46
CA MET A 206 -0.47 1.78 -4.20
C MET A 206 0.55 0.71 -4.55
N VAL A 207 1.72 1.11 -5.05
CA VAL A 207 2.82 0.21 -5.37
C VAL A 207 3.28 -0.55 -4.14
N MET A 208 3.46 0.14 -3.01
CA MET A 208 3.80 -0.49 -1.73
C MET A 208 2.76 -1.52 -1.29
N PHE A 209 1.47 -1.19 -1.39
CA PHE A 209 0.39 -2.11 -1.03
C PHE A 209 0.35 -3.34 -1.94
N MET A 210 0.58 -3.17 -3.24
CA MET A 210 0.68 -4.31 -4.16
C MET A 210 1.84 -5.24 -3.79
N ILE A 211 3.03 -4.68 -3.51
CA ILE A 211 4.20 -5.49 -3.13
C ILE A 211 3.94 -6.22 -1.81
N SER A 212 3.45 -5.53 -0.78
CA SER A 212 3.09 -6.14 0.51
C SER A 212 2.05 -7.24 0.36
N GLY A 213 1.01 -7.01 -0.46
CA GLY A 213 -0.04 -7.99 -0.71
C GLY A 213 0.48 -9.26 -1.37
N VAL A 214 1.43 -9.14 -2.30
CA VAL A 214 2.11 -10.29 -2.94
C VAL A 214 2.98 -11.03 -1.93
N LEU A 215 3.81 -10.33 -1.16
CA LEU A 215 4.68 -10.94 -0.16
C LEU A 215 3.90 -11.72 0.90
N LEU A 216 2.78 -11.16 1.37
CA LEU A 216 1.94 -11.82 2.38
C LEU A 216 1.16 -13.01 1.81
N SER A 217 0.71 -12.92 0.57
CA SER A 217 0.06 -14.04 -0.11
C SER A 217 1.01 -15.21 -0.33
N GLU A 218 2.22 -14.93 -0.81
CA GLU A 218 3.17 -15.97 -1.25
C GLU A 218 4.07 -16.48 -0.13
N ALA A 219 4.45 -15.61 0.81
CA ALA A 219 5.38 -15.91 1.88
C ALA A 219 4.82 -15.60 3.27
N GLY A 220 3.50 -15.48 3.42
CA GLY A 220 2.88 -15.10 4.69
C GLY A 220 3.38 -15.94 5.87
N HIS A 221 3.52 -17.26 5.70
CA HIS A 221 4.01 -18.14 6.75
C HIS A 221 5.43 -17.80 7.28
N ALA A 222 6.25 -17.13 6.47
CA ALA A 222 7.59 -16.67 6.83
C ALA A 222 7.59 -15.25 7.44
N VAL A 223 6.47 -14.53 7.36
CA VAL A 223 6.36 -13.17 7.89
C VAL A 223 6.07 -13.19 9.39
N SER A 224 6.89 -12.46 10.15
CA SER A 224 6.70 -12.27 11.59
C SER A 224 5.37 -11.59 11.91
N LEU A 225 4.83 -11.84 13.10
CA LEU A 225 3.60 -11.19 13.54
C LEU A 225 3.79 -9.66 13.69
N ASP A 226 4.98 -9.22 14.09
CA ASP A 226 5.32 -7.81 14.26
C ASP A 226 5.36 -7.08 12.90
N ASP A 227 5.96 -7.67 11.87
CA ASP A 227 5.95 -7.09 10.52
C ASP A 227 4.54 -7.01 9.95
N ARG A 228 3.71 -8.04 10.15
CA ARG A 228 2.30 -8.02 9.74
C ARG A 228 1.53 -6.91 10.44
N ALA A 229 1.72 -6.77 11.75
CA ALA A 229 1.06 -5.75 12.56
C ALA A 229 1.47 -4.35 12.10
N ARG A 230 2.77 -4.12 11.88
CA ARG A 230 3.30 -2.84 11.39
C ARG A 230 2.73 -2.50 10.01
N VAL A 231 2.78 -3.41 9.05
CA VAL A 231 2.19 -3.15 7.71
C VAL A 231 0.69 -2.87 7.81
N ALA A 232 -0.04 -3.61 8.65
CA ALA A 232 -1.46 -3.37 8.88
C ALA A 232 -1.73 -1.99 9.47
N GLU A 233 -0.99 -1.60 10.52
CA GLU A 233 -1.09 -0.29 11.15
C GLU A 233 -0.78 0.84 10.16
N THR A 234 0.34 0.78 9.44
CA THR A 234 0.69 1.80 8.44
C THR A 234 -0.35 1.88 7.32
N SER A 235 -0.88 0.74 6.87
CA SER A 235 -1.93 0.70 5.85
C SER A 235 -3.23 1.33 6.34
N LEU A 236 -3.62 1.09 7.60
CA LEU A 236 -4.78 1.72 8.21
C LEU A 236 -4.57 3.23 8.41
N GLY A 237 -3.38 3.64 8.84
CA GLY A 237 -3.01 5.05 8.96
C GLY A 237 -3.20 5.79 7.64
N LEU A 238 -2.64 5.26 6.56
CA LEU A 238 -2.78 5.83 5.23
C LEU A 238 -4.22 5.81 4.71
N TRP A 239 -4.98 4.75 5.03
CA TRP A 239 -6.41 4.71 4.75
C TRP A 239 -7.12 5.87 5.42
N VAL A 240 -6.91 6.06 6.73
CA VAL A 240 -7.56 7.11 7.52
C VAL A 240 -7.17 8.51 7.05
N GLU A 241 -5.88 8.74 6.79
CA GLU A 241 -5.38 10.05 6.39
C GLU A 241 -5.77 10.46 4.96
N ARG A 242 -5.70 9.52 4.00
CA ARG A 242 -5.81 9.84 2.57
C ARG A 242 -7.11 9.34 1.94
N ARG A 243 -8.25 9.73 2.55
CA ARG A 243 -9.65 9.44 2.14
C ARG A 243 -9.82 9.10 0.66
N ARG A 244 -9.42 9.98 -0.27
CA ARG A 244 -9.81 9.86 -1.69
C ARG A 244 -8.98 8.91 -2.57
N TRP A 245 -7.73 8.59 -2.22
CA TRP A 245 -6.81 7.98 -3.20
C TRP A 245 -6.73 6.46 -3.10
N VAL A 246 -6.97 5.91 -1.92
CA VAL A 246 -6.75 4.47 -1.64
C VAL A 246 -7.97 3.62 -2.01
N ALA A 247 -9.17 4.21 -2.05
CA ALA A 247 -10.44 3.50 -2.23
C ALA A 247 -10.50 2.59 -3.48
N PRO A 248 -10.02 2.98 -4.68
CA PRO A 248 -10.07 2.12 -5.86
C PRO A 248 -9.13 0.92 -5.80
N TYR A 249 -8.03 1.01 -5.04
CA TYR A 249 -6.90 0.08 -5.13
C TYR A 249 -6.78 -0.86 -3.94
N ALA A 250 -7.54 -0.61 -2.91
CA ALA A 250 -7.40 -1.35 -1.68
C ALA A 250 -7.90 -2.80 -1.75
N GLY A 251 -8.46 -3.25 -2.89
CA GLY A 251 -8.67 -4.66 -3.18
C GLY A 251 -7.40 -5.50 -3.00
N SER A 252 -6.24 -4.94 -3.31
CA SER A 252 -4.93 -5.57 -3.09
C SER A 252 -4.56 -5.68 -1.61
N LEU A 253 -5.11 -4.84 -0.73
CA LEU A 253 -4.97 -5.00 0.71
C LEU A 253 -5.78 -6.18 1.23
N GLY A 254 -6.75 -6.70 0.47
CA GLY A 254 -7.53 -7.87 0.87
C GLY A 254 -6.67 -9.07 1.27
N SER A 255 -5.54 -9.29 0.60
CA SER A 255 -4.62 -10.39 0.93
C SER A 255 -3.86 -10.20 2.24
N LEU A 256 -3.64 -8.95 2.71
CA LEU A 256 -3.15 -8.69 4.08
C LEU A 256 -4.09 -9.28 5.13
N PHE A 257 -5.39 -9.34 4.82
CA PHE A 257 -6.46 -9.72 5.74
C PHE A 257 -7.02 -11.12 5.45
N GLU A 258 -6.38 -11.90 4.58
CA GLU A 258 -6.72 -13.30 4.30
C GLU A 258 -5.72 -14.25 4.98
N GLY A 259 -6.22 -15.29 5.66
CA GLY A 259 -5.39 -16.34 6.27
C GLY A 259 -5.62 -16.57 7.77
N PRO A 260 -4.97 -17.59 8.37
CA PRO A 260 -5.22 -18.05 9.74
C PRO A 260 -4.81 -17.06 10.84
N LEU A 261 -4.00 -16.04 10.53
CA LEU A 261 -3.53 -15.02 11.48
C LEU A 261 -4.22 -13.66 11.30
N ARG A 262 -5.40 -13.63 10.62
CA ARG A 262 -6.16 -12.43 10.23
C ARG A 262 -6.46 -11.47 11.38
N GLY A 263 -6.91 -12.00 12.52
CA GLY A 263 -7.30 -11.19 13.67
C GLY A 263 -6.08 -10.59 14.35
N GLU A 264 -5.10 -11.43 14.69
CA GLU A 264 -4.05 -11.06 15.64
C GLU A 264 -3.20 -9.86 15.21
N ALA A 265 -2.79 -9.78 13.93
CA ALA A 265 -2.00 -8.65 13.44
C ALA A 265 -2.82 -7.35 13.41
N LEU A 266 -4.08 -7.44 12.95
CA LEU A 266 -4.99 -6.29 12.90
C LEU A 266 -5.35 -5.81 14.31
N MET A 267 -5.56 -6.73 15.24
CA MET A 267 -5.92 -6.41 16.63
C MET A 267 -4.79 -5.73 17.41
N ARG A 268 -3.54 -5.83 16.93
CA ARG A 268 -2.41 -5.08 17.47
C ARG A 268 -2.39 -3.61 17.05
N ALA A 269 -3.07 -3.24 15.95
CA ALA A 269 -3.22 -1.84 15.58
C ALA A 269 -4.04 -1.09 16.65
N PRO A 270 -3.71 0.19 16.95
CA PRO A 270 -4.44 0.99 17.92
C PRO A 270 -5.96 0.95 17.69
N LEU A 271 -6.74 0.82 18.76
CA LEU A 271 -8.20 0.68 18.68
C LEU A 271 -8.83 1.92 18.02
N GLU A 272 -8.30 3.10 18.33
CA GLU A 272 -8.70 4.38 17.74
C GLU A 272 -8.54 4.35 16.22
N LEU A 273 -7.40 3.86 15.72
CA LEU A 273 -7.12 3.78 14.29
C LEU A 273 -8.06 2.80 13.58
N ARG A 274 -8.31 1.65 14.20
CA ARG A 274 -9.29 0.68 13.69
C ARG A 274 -10.70 1.27 13.63
N ASN A 275 -11.13 1.95 14.68
CA ASN A 275 -12.44 2.60 14.74
C ASN A 275 -12.57 3.71 13.70
N GLN A 276 -11.52 4.51 13.49
CA GLN A 276 -11.48 5.53 12.44
C GLN A 276 -11.57 4.90 11.05
N ALA A 277 -10.86 3.80 10.81
CA ALA A 277 -10.92 3.09 9.53
C ALA A 277 -12.32 2.52 9.24
N VAL A 278 -12.99 1.96 10.27
CA VAL A 278 -14.38 1.49 10.16
C VAL A 278 -15.32 2.66 9.86
N LYS A 279 -15.26 3.74 10.65
CA LYS A 279 -16.10 4.93 10.44
C LYS A 279 -15.92 5.50 9.04
N GLN A 280 -14.68 5.57 8.57
CA GLN A 280 -14.41 6.03 7.22
C GLN A 280 -14.99 5.10 6.15
N ALA A 281 -14.88 3.78 6.32
CA ALA A 281 -15.51 2.84 5.40
C ALA A 281 -17.05 3.02 5.39
N GLU A 282 -17.67 3.26 6.54
CA GLU A 282 -19.09 3.58 6.64
C GLU A 282 -19.46 4.89 5.91
N ASP A 283 -18.65 5.95 6.07
CA ASP A 283 -18.83 7.22 5.34
C ASP A 283 -18.76 7.00 3.82
N PHE A 284 -17.81 6.19 3.33
CA PHE A 284 -17.70 5.85 1.90
C PHE A 284 -18.96 5.14 1.37
N ILE A 285 -19.50 4.18 2.13
CA ILE A 285 -20.76 3.51 1.77
C ILE A 285 -21.90 4.53 1.72
N ALA A 286 -21.98 5.42 2.72
CA ALA A 286 -23.04 6.42 2.82
C ALA A 286 -23.00 7.43 1.66
N GLU A 287 -21.80 7.76 1.15
CA GLU A 287 -21.58 8.60 -0.03
C GLU A 287 -21.86 7.87 -1.36
N GLY A 288 -22.21 6.59 -1.33
CA GLY A 288 -22.56 5.81 -2.53
C GLY A 288 -21.36 5.21 -3.26
N PHE A 289 -20.17 5.23 -2.66
CA PHE A 289 -19.02 4.54 -3.22
C PHE A 289 -19.13 3.04 -2.94
N SER A 290 -18.87 2.21 -3.96
CA SER A 290 -18.72 0.78 -3.74
C SER A 290 -17.42 0.52 -3.00
N LEU A 291 -17.51 0.09 -1.74
CA LEU A 291 -16.38 -0.51 -1.08
C LEU A 291 -15.97 -1.77 -1.83
N GLY A 292 -14.70 -1.85 -2.25
CA GLY A 292 -14.14 -3.11 -2.72
C GLY A 292 -14.33 -4.20 -1.65
N GLY A 293 -14.44 -5.47 -2.05
CA GLY A 293 -14.77 -6.57 -1.14
C GLY A 293 -13.85 -6.70 0.08
N TRP A 294 -12.63 -6.18 0.02
CA TRP A 294 -11.68 -6.10 1.12
C TRP A 294 -12.12 -5.16 2.25
N ALA A 295 -12.68 -3.97 1.96
CA ALA A 295 -13.03 -2.98 2.99
C ALA A 295 -14.20 -3.49 3.83
N VAL A 296 -15.15 -4.15 3.18
CA VAL A 296 -16.22 -4.88 3.85
C VAL A 296 -15.65 -5.97 4.74
N ARG A 297 -14.65 -6.74 4.27
CA ARG A 297 -13.99 -7.78 5.08
C ARG A 297 -13.16 -7.21 6.22
N LEU A 298 -12.55 -6.04 6.03
CA LEU A 298 -11.81 -5.31 7.06
C LEU A 298 -12.77 -4.85 8.15
N VAL A 299 -13.84 -4.15 7.78
CA VAL A 299 -14.91 -3.72 8.70
C VAL A 299 -15.50 -4.93 9.43
N ALA A 300 -15.82 -6.00 8.69
CA ALA A 300 -16.32 -7.23 9.30
C ALA A 300 -15.33 -7.85 10.28
N ALA A 301 -14.02 -7.85 9.99
CA ALA A 301 -12.98 -8.36 10.89
C ALA A 301 -12.94 -7.56 12.19
N ILE A 302 -12.85 -6.22 12.08
CA ILE A 302 -12.78 -5.30 13.23
C ILE A 302 -14.03 -5.43 14.10
N LEU A 303 -15.21 -5.52 13.48
CA LEU A 303 -16.47 -5.64 14.21
C LEU A 303 -16.69 -7.03 14.82
N SER A 304 -16.21 -8.11 14.18
CA SER A 304 -16.38 -9.48 14.70
C SER A 304 -15.52 -9.78 15.93
N GLU A 305 -14.42 -9.04 16.11
CA GLU A 305 -13.47 -9.23 17.21
C GLU A 305 -13.56 -8.14 18.28
N SER A 306 -14.47 -7.18 18.12
CA SER A 306 -14.83 -6.29 19.23
C SER A 306 -15.43 -7.15 20.34
N PRO A 307 -14.87 -7.16 21.57
CA PRO A 307 -15.47 -7.89 22.68
C PRO A 307 -16.91 -7.42 22.74
N ALA A 308 -17.86 -8.36 22.67
CA ALA A 308 -19.25 -8.04 22.89
C ALA A 308 -19.27 -7.31 24.23
N ASP A 309 -19.58 -6.02 24.21
CA ASP A 309 -19.72 -5.21 25.41
C ASP A 309 -20.49 -6.09 26.38
N GLY A 310 -19.81 -6.47 27.46
CA GLY A 310 -20.38 -7.30 28.49
C GLY A 310 -21.56 -6.53 29.02
N GLY A 311 -22.73 -6.78 28.43
CA GLY A 311 -24.00 -6.26 28.89
C GLY A 311 -24.20 -6.83 30.27
N GLY A 312 -23.65 -6.13 31.26
CA GLY A 312 -23.93 -6.36 32.65
C GLY A 312 -25.44 -6.24 32.80
N GLY A 313 -26.10 -7.39 32.90
CA GLY A 313 -27.43 -7.48 33.46
C GLY A 313 -27.35 -6.88 34.85
N GLY A 314 -27.79 -5.62 34.95
CA GLY A 314 -27.99 -4.96 36.23
C GLY A 314 -29.17 -5.62 36.91
N ASP A 315 -28.92 -6.68 37.67
CA ASP A 315 -29.81 -7.10 38.73
C ASP A 315 -29.74 -6.03 39.83
N GLY A 316 -30.75 -5.17 39.85
CA GLY A 316 -30.94 -4.18 40.88
C GLY A 316 -31.14 -4.84 42.23
N VAL A 317 -30.17 -4.68 43.13
CA VAL A 317 -30.37 -4.85 44.57
C VAL A 317 -30.21 -3.48 45.21
N ALA A 318 -31.34 -2.95 45.67
CA ALA A 318 -31.40 -1.77 46.51
C ALA A 318 -30.75 -2.07 47.86
N GLY A 319 -29.75 -1.26 48.23
CA GLY A 319 -29.15 -1.23 49.56
C GLY A 319 -29.05 0.21 50.03
N ASN A 320 -29.97 0.59 50.92
CA ASN A 320 -29.90 1.81 51.72
C ASN A 320 -28.68 1.75 52.65
N GLY A 321 -27.99 2.87 52.83
CA GLY A 321 -26.91 3.01 53.80
C GLY A 321 -26.52 4.47 53.99
N ASP A 322 -27.17 5.10 54.96
CA ASP A 322 -26.93 6.43 55.50
C ASP A 322 -25.63 6.54 56.33
N GLY A 323 -25.13 7.78 56.47
CA GLY A 323 -24.12 8.20 57.45
C GLY A 323 -22.83 8.70 56.78
N GLY A 324 -22.30 9.90 57.01
CA GLY A 324 -22.47 10.90 58.06
C GLY A 324 -21.07 11.54 58.31
N HIS A 325 -21.03 12.87 58.44
CA HIS A 325 -20.04 13.79 59.09
C HIS A 325 -18.65 13.23 59.51
N GLU A 326 -17.50 13.93 59.43
CA GLU A 326 -17.13 15.32 59.76
C GLU A 326 -15.59 15.46 59.57
N GLY A 327 -15.01 16.67 59.55
CA GLY A 327 -13.61 16.87 60.03
C GLY A 327 -12.59 17.62 59.16
N ALA A 328 -12.74 18.95 59.11
CA ALA A 328 -11.78 20.06 59.29
C ALA A 328 -10.23 19.94 59.17
N GLU A 329 -9.64 21.09 58.76
CA GLU A 329 -8.28 21.66 58.99
C GLU A 329 -7.07 21.07 58.23
N GLY A 330 -6.08 21.79 57.72
CA GLY A 330 -5.64 23.21 57.69
C GLY A 330 -4.36 23.27 56.82
N THR A 331 -4.13 24.31 56.02
CA THR A 331 -3.24 25.48 56.27
C THR A 331 -1.92 25.53 55.46
N VAL A 332 -1.77 26.66 54.74
CA VAL A 332 -0.60 27.48 54.32
C VAL A 332 0.47 26.97 53.34
N GLY A 333 0.72 27.81 52.31
CA GLY A 333 1.98 27.91 51.59
C GLY A 333 1.89 28.71 50.28
N ALA A 334 2.13 30.03 50.35
CA ALA A 334 2.33 30.96 49.23
C ALA A 334 3.59 30.59 48.39
N VAL A 335 3.93 31.15 47.20
CA VAL A 335 4.28 32.55 46.89
C VAL A 335 4.49 32.72 45.35
N THR A 336 4.13 33.93 44.84
CA THR A 336 4.59 34.71 43.64
C THR A 336 4.49 34.15 42.20
N ASP A 337 4.30 34.92 41.12
CA ASP A 337 4.32 36.38 40.89
C ASP A 337 3.56 36.75 39.59
N SER A 338 2.92 37.93 39.60
CA SER A 338 2.97 39.05 38.63
C SER A 338 3.07 38.78 37.10
N ALA A 339 2.50 39.54 36.16
CA ALA A 339 1.57 40.68 36.08
C ALA A 339 1.42 40.98 34.57
N SER A 340 0.24 41.42 34.08
CA SER A 340 0.19 42.43 33.01
C SER A 340 -1.20 43.02 32.81
N ALA A 341 -1.17 44.30 32.47
CA ALA A 341 -2.20 45.30 32.63
C ALA A 341 -3.22 45.37 31.47
N THR A 342 -4.45 45.73 31.87
CA THR A 342 -5.38 46.75 31.33
C THR A 342 -4.81 47.72 30.28
N ALA A 343 -5.54 48.34 29.35
CA ALA A 343 -6.97 48.47 29.05
C ALA A 343 -7.11 49.21 27.70
N GLY A 344 -8.30 49.17 27.09
CA GLY A 344 -8.67 50.08 26.00
C GLY A 344 -9.96 49.63 25.30
N GLY A 345 -11.11 50.09 25.79
CA GLY A 345 -12.42 49.79 25.20
C GLY A 345 -12.90 50.86 24.22
N VAL A 346 -13.91 50.52 23.41
CA VAL A 346 -15.08 51.36 23.02
C VAL A 346 -16.18 50.41 22.48
N GLY A 347 -17.44 50.57 22.90
CA GLY A 347 -18.62 49.87 22.33
C GLY A 347 -19.23 50.63 21.12
N PRO A 348 -20.55 50.55 20.88
CA PRO A 348 -21.37 49.37 20.63
C PRO A 348 -22.17 49.49 19.31
N THR A 349 -22.63 48.40 18.69
CA THR A 349 -23.83 48.45 17.83
C THR A 349 -24.69 47.19 17.97
N SER A 350 -25.98 47.47 18.04
CA SER A 350 -27.11 46.60 18.30
C SER A 350 -27.49 45.79 17.07
N GLY A 351 -27.82 44.51 17.25
CA GLY A 351 -28.37 43.66 16.19
C GLY A 351 -29.11 42.46 16.78
N VAL A 352 -30.38 42.67 17.11
CA VAL A 352 -31.31 41.62 17.55
C VAL A 352 -31.59 40.67 16.39
N SER A 353 -31.33 39.38 16.57
CA SER A 353 -31.85 38.30 15.70
C SER A 353 -32.19 37.11 16.57
N GLY A 354 -33.48 36.77 16.59
CA GLY A 354 -34.06 35.73 17.45
C GLY A 354 -33.69 34.30 17.07
N PRO A 355 -33.98 33.31 17.93
CA PRO A 355 -33.61 31.93 17.72
C PRO A 355 -34.54 31.24 16.72
N VAL A 356 -33.99 30.82 15.59
CA VAL A 356 -34.65 29.91 14.64
C VAL A 356 -34.61 28.50 15.23
N ARG A 357 -35.80 27.94 15.53
CA ARG A 357 -35.99 26.51 15.85
C ARG A 357 -35.66 25.65 14.63
N PRO A 358 -34.75 24.66 14.70
CA PRO A 358 -34.64 23.65 13.65
C PRO A 358 -35.82 22.69 13.77
N SER A 359 -36.73 22.78 12.79
CA SER A 359 -37.82 21.84 12.60
C SER A 359 -37.33 20.63 11.82
N GLY A 360 -37.61 19.43 12.35
CA GLY A 360 -37.69 18.20 11.55
C GLY A 360 -36.37 17.55 11.14
N GLY A 361 -35.57 17.12 12.12
CA GLY A 361 -34.56 16.09 11.86
C GLY A 361 -35.27 14.80 11.43
N LYS A 362 -35.22 14.48 10.13
CA LYS A 362 -35.51 13.12 9.66
C LYS A 362 -34.54 12.19 10.36
N GLN A 363 -35.06 11.26 11.14
CA GLN A 363 -34.24 10.21 11.76
C GLN A 363 -33.44 9.51 10.67
N VAL A 364 -32.13 9.71 10.68
CA VAL A 364 -31.20 8.92 9.88
C VAL A 364 -31.28 7.49 10.43
N PRO A 365 -31.59 6.47 9.62
CA PRO A 365 -31.61 5.08 10.07
C PRO A 365 -30.26 4.73 10.71
N SER A 366 -30.29 3.96 11.81
CA SER A 366 -29.08 3.46 12.46
C SER A 366 -28.15 2.77 11.44
N THR A 367 -26.96 3.33 11.24
CA THR A 367 -25.92 2.84 10.30
C THR A 367 -25.58 1.37 10.52
N ARG A 368 -25.67 0.90 11.77
CA ARG A 368 -25.47 -0.50 12.17
C ARG A 368 -26.45 -1.47 11.51
N GLY A 369 -27.70 -1.05 11.29
CA GLY A 369 -28.72 -1.86 10.61
C GLY A 369 -28.43 -2.04 9.12
N HIS A 370 -27.99 -0.97 8.46
CA HIS A 370 -27.65 -1.01 7.05
C HIS A 370 -26.39 -1.85 6.79
N LEU A 371 -25.39 -1.77 7.68
CA LEU A 371 -24.17 -2.58 7.59
C LEU A 371 -24.46 -4.08 7.70
N ASN A 372 -25.37 -4.49 8.60
CA ASN A 372 -25.79 -5.89 8.71
C ASN A 372 -26.49 -6.40 7.44
N VAL A 373 -27.28 -5.55 6.78
CA VAL A 373 -27.91 -5.87 5.49
C VAL A 373 -26.83 -6.06 4.41
N VAL A 374 -25.91 -5.10 4.28
CA VAL A 374 -24.80 -5.16 3.32
C VAL A 374 -23.89 -6.38 3.56
N LEU A 375 -23.54 -6.67 4.81
CA LEU A 375 -22.77 -7.87 5.19
C LEU A 375 -23.52 -9.17 4.84
N SER A 376 -24.84 -9.19 5.03
CA SER A 376 -25.67 -10.35 4.68
C SER A 376 -25.77 -10.57 3.17
N ASP A 377 -25.82 -9.50 2.37
CA ASP A 377 -25.88 -9.57 0.91
C ASP A 377 -24.52 -9.95 0.30
N ILE A 378 -23.41 -9.50 0.90
CA ILE A 378 -22.06 -9.87 0.49
C ILE A 378 -21.73 -11.31 0.86
N LYS A 379 -22.15 -11.77 2.04
CA LYS A 379 -22.09 -13.19 2.39
C LYS A 379 -22.86 -14.03 1.37
N ARG A 380 -24.05 -13.56 0.95
CA ARG A 380 -24.85 -14.20 -0.11
C ARG A 380 -24.14 -14.22 -1.46
N GLY A 381 -23.43 -13.15 -1.83
CA GLY A 381 -22.61 -13.08 -3.05
C GLY A 381 -21.36 -13.96 -3.02
N ALA A 382 -20.67 -14.05 -1.88
CA ALA A 382 -19.53 -14.93 -1.68
C ALA A 382 -19.94 -16.41 -1.70
N ASP A 383 -21.06 -16.74 -1.05
CA ASP A 383 -21.65 -18.08 -1.13
C ASP A 383 -22.12 -18.38 -2.56
N ALA A 384 -22.62 -17.40 -3.34
CA ALA A 384 -23.01 -17.61 -4.74
C ALA A 384 -21.84 -17.96 -5.70
N ALA A 385 -20.59 -17.67 -5.30
CA ALA A 385 -19.41 -18.04 -6.07
C ALA A 385 -18.96 -19.51 -5.85
N VAL A 386 -19.41 -20.16 -4.78
CA VAL A 386 -19.01 -21.54 -4.44
C VAL A 386 -19.78 -22.54 -5.30
N LEU A 387 -19.04 -23.27 -6.14
CA LEU A 387 -19.58 -24.33 -7.01
C LEU A 387 -19.49 -25.71 -6.38
N CYS A 388 -20.40 -26.60 -6.75
CA CYS A 388 -20.34 -27.99 -6.31
C CYS A 388 -19.04 -28.62 -6.81
N SER A 389 -18.29 -29.31 -5.94
CA SER A 389 -17.02 -29.95 -6.30
C SER A 389 -17.13 -31.07 -7.34
N ARG A 390 -18.35 -31.47 -7.72
CA ARG A 390 -18.56 -32.39 -8.85
C ARG A 390 -18.59 -31.58 -10.15
N GLU A 391 -17.61 -31.79 -11.02
CA GLU A 391 -17.40 -31.04 -12.26
C GLU A 391 -18.63 -31.02 -13.18
N THR A 392 -19.42 -32.10 -13.20
CA THR A 392 -20.63 -32.22 -14.03
C THR A 392 -21.89 -31.61 -13.41
N CYS A 393 -21.86 -31.16 -12.16
CA CYS A 393 -23.05 -30.65 -11.48
C CYS A 393 -23.31 -29.17 -11.79
N GLY A 394 -22.30 -28.32 -11.71
CA GLY A 394 -22.39 -26.88 -12.02
C GLY A 394 -23.26 -26.01 -11.09
N ARG A 395 -23.98 -26.58 -10.11
CA ARG A 395 -24.80 -25.81 -9.17
C ARG A 395 -23.96 -24.91 -8.26
N ARG A 396 -24.49 -23.73 -7.96
CA ARG A 396 -23.93 -22.76 -7.00
C ARG A 396 -24.55 -22.97 -5.62
N GLN A 397 -23.82 -22.61 -4.57
CA GLN A 397 -24.31 -22.75 -3.20
C GLN A 397 -25.57 -21.91 -2.91
N GLY A 398 -25.74 -20.78 -3.62
CA GLY A 398 -26.97 -19.99 -3.57
C GLY A 398 -28.21 -20.68 -4.14
N ASP A 399 -28.06 -21.73 -4.97
CA ASP A 399 -29.19 -22.44 -5.60
C ASP A 399 -29.83 -23.47 -4.65
N VAL A 400 -29.18 -23.80 -3.54
CA VAL A 400 -29.60 -24.85 -2.61
C VAL A 400 -30.00 -24.25 -1.27
N LYS A 401 -31.29 -24.32 -0.93
CA LYS A 401 -31.85 -23.80 0.32
C LYS A 401 -31.17 -24.36 1.58
N GLU A 402 -30.77 -25.63 1.55
CA GLU A 402 -30.11 -26.32 2.67
C GLU A 402 -28.60 -26.02 2.78
N GLY A 403 -28.04 -25.25 1.83
CA GLY A 403 -26.60 -25.04 1.71
C GLY A 403 -25.83 -26.27 1.23
N PHE A 404 -24.52 -26.11 1.05
CA PHE A 404 -23.66 -27.19 0.61
C PHE A 404 -23.12 -28.01 1.77
N LYS A 405 -23.05 -29.32 1.57
CA LYS A 405 -22.51 -30.30 2.53
C LYS A 405 -21.02 -30.49 2.28
N ARG A 406 -20.20 -30.46 3.34
CA ARG A 406 -18.75 -30.69 3.24
C ARG A 406 -18.43 -32.17 3.35
N CYS A 407 -17.34 -32.61 2.71
CA CYS A 407 -16.83 -33.97 2.92
C CYS A 407 -16.54 -34.21 4.41
N GLY A 408 -17.09 -35.28 5.00
CA GLY A 408 -16.90 -35.59 6.41
C GLY A 408 -15.45 -35.90 6.81
N ARG A 409 -14.58 -36.25 5.85
CA ARG A 409 -13.19 -36.63 6.09
C ARG A 409 -12.20 -35.47 5.94
N CYS A 410 -12.19 -34.77 4.80
CA CYS A 410 -11.24 -33.67 4.55
C CYS A 410 -11.80 -32.29 4.89
N ARG A 411 -13.13 -32.12 4.88
CA ARG A 411 -13.84 -30.82 5.00
C ARG A 411 -13.46 -29.75 3.96
N THR A 412 -12.65 -30.10 2.96
CA THR A 412 -12.18 -29.20 1.89
C THR A 412 -13.16 -29.13 0.72
N THR A 413 -13.70 -30.28 0.27
CA THR A 413 -14.66 -30.34 -0.85
C THR A 413 -16.10 -30.14 -0.39
N VAL A 414 -16.93 -29.56 -1.25
CA VAL A 414 -18.31 -29.14 -0.97
C VAL A 414 -19.29 -29.67 -2.01
N TYR A 415 -20.47 -30.08 -1.58
CA TYR A 415 -21.46 -30.78 -2.41
C TYR A 415 -22.85 -30.21 -2.22
N CYS A 416 -23.56 -30.01 -3.33
CA CYS A 416 -24.95 -29.58 -3.30
C CYS A 416 -25.91 -30.68 -2.77
N SER A 417 -25.48 -31.93 -2.76
CA SER A 417 -26.28 -33.10 -2.36
C SER A 417 -25.39 -34.27 -1.98
N LYS A 418 -25.97 -35.24 -1.25
CA LYS A 418 -25.30 -36.52 -0.94
C LYS A 418 -24.96 -37.30 -2.22
N ASP A 419 -25.79 -37.20 -3.25
CA ASP A 419 -25.57 -37.90 -4.52
C ASP A 419 -24.35 -37.36 -5.26
N CYS A 420 -24.19 -36.03 -5.30
CA CYS A 420 -22.99 -35.41 -5.87
C CYS A 420 -21.73 -35.77 -5.09
N GLN A 421 -21.82 -35.91 -3.77
CA GLN A 421 -20.72 -36.39 -2.94
C GLN A 421 -20.35 -37.83 -3.29
N VAL A 422 -21.34 -38.74 -3.38
CA VAL A 422 -21.09 -40.16 -3.69
C VAL A 422 -20.53 -40.33 -5.10
N ALA A 423 -21.05 -39.58 -6.08
CA ALA A 423 -20.54 -39.62 -7.45
C ALA A 423 -19.11 -39.11 -7.53
N HIS A 424 -18.82 -37.91 -7.02
CA HIS A 424 -17.46 -37.36 -7.03
C HIS A 424 -16.48 -38.23 -6.22
N TRP A 425 -16.95 -38.86 -5.13
CA TRP A 425 -16.17 -39.82 -4.35
C TRP A 425 -15.68 -41.00 -5.19
N LYS A 426 -16.58 -41.60 -5.98
CA LYS A 426 -16.25 -42.72 -6.87
C LYS A 426 -15.40 -42.29 -8.06
N GLU A 427 -15.69 -41.14 -8.64
CA GLU A 427 -15.01 -40.62 -9.83
C GLU A 427 -13.54 -40.25 -9.54
N LYS A 428 -13.26 -39.51 -8.45
CA LYS A 428 -11.93 -38.94 -8.21
C LYS A 428 -11.57 -38.71 -6.74
N HIS A 429 -12.52 -38.21 -5.94
CA HIS A 429 -12.20 -37.67 -4.62
C HIS A 429 -11.67 -38.70 -3.63
N LYS A 430 -12.01 -39.99 -3.78
CA LYS A 430 -11.48 -41.07 -2.92
C LYS A 430 -9.94 -41.12 -2.91
N MET A 431 -9.30 -40.83 -4.04
CA MET A 431 -7.83 -40.86 -4.17
C MET A 431 -7.17 -39.60 -3.60
N GLU A 432 -7.88 -38.46 -3.63
CA GLU A 432 -7.35 -37.16 -3.23
C GLU A 432 -7.67 -36.79 -1.77
N CYS A 433 -8.62 -37.49 -1.15
CA CYS A 433 -9.14 -37.14 0.17
C CYS A 433 -8.14 -37.42 1.30
N LYS A 434 -7.43 -36.37 1.74
CA LYS A 434 -6.58 -36.38 2.94
C LYS A 434 -7.39 -36.06 4.20
N LYS A 435 -7.19 -36.82 5.29
CA LYS A 435 -7.84 -36.55 6.58
C LYS A 435 -7.28 -35.24 7.14
N LYS A 436 -8.17 -34.36 7.59
CA LYS A 436 -7.80 -33.09 8.22
C LYS A 436 -7.20 -33.31 9.60
#